data_AF-A0A8J3JC30-F1
#
_entry.id   AF-A0A8J3JC30-F1
#
_cell.length_a   1.000
_cell.length_b   1.000
_cell.length_c   1.000
_cell.angle_alpha   90.00
_cell.angle_beta   90.00
_cell.angle_gamma   90.00
#
_symmetry.space_group_name_H-M   'P 1'
#
loop_
_entity.id
_entity.type
_entity.pdbx_description
1 polymer ?
#
loop_
_entity_poly.entity_id
_entity_poly.type
_entity_poly.pdbx_seq_one_letter_code
_entity_poly.pdbx_strand_id
1 'polypeptide(L)'
;MTTSPPPAPHDPSPYQERTDGSYANTAAETFTTAEARHGIVLVTGPCPQCRGEMEIVLVNTVFAGRDDGPAPPPPDGSSDPSSRLFICTCPLEHAGRPEGYSGCGAYWKMIVEVAA
;
A
#
# COMPACT_ATOMS: atom_id res chain seq x y z
N MET A 1 29.86 6.86 15.53
CA MET A 1 28.99 5.69 15.68
C MET A 1 27.57 6.19 15.51
N THR A 2 26.97 6.01 14.33
CA THR A 2 25.58 6.42 14.10
C THR A 2 24.68 5.38 14.76
N THR A 3 24.03 5.76 15.86
CA THR A 3 22.99 4.94 16.49
C THR A 3 21.83 4.81 15.51
N SER A 4 21.47 3.57 15.15
CA SER A 4 20.26 3.26 14.39
C SER A 4 19.04 3.68 15.22
N PRO A 5 18.00 4.30 14.63
CA PRO A 5 16.78 4.61 15.35
C PRO A 5 16.15 3.33 15.93
N PRO A 6 15.41 3.42 17.06
CA PRO A 6 14.71 2.28 17.62
C PRO A 6 13.77 1.67 16.56
N PRO A 7 13.61 0.34 16.51
CA PRO A 7 12.70 -0.27 15.57
C PRO A 7 11.30 0.30 15.80
N ALA A 8 10.62 0.67 14.71
CA ALA A 8 9.22 1.06 14.76
C ALA A 8 8.41 -0.02 15.51
N PRO A 9 7.36 0.35 16.25
CA PRO A 9 6.58 -0.61 17.03
C PRO A 9 6.02 -1.69 16.09
N HIS A 10 6.57 -2.89 16.17
CA HIS A 10 6.17 -4.04 15.37
C HIS A 10 5.65 -5.15 16.26
N ASP A 11 4.49 -5.69 15.92
CA ASP A 11 3.91 -6.87 16.56
C ASP A 11 4.09 -8.08 15.63
N PRO A 12 5.00 -9.03 15.94
CA PRO A 12 5.35 -10.14 15.07
C PRO A 12 4.24 -11.20 15.05
N SER A 13 3.16 -10.88 14.33
CA SER A 13 2.08 -11.82 14.04
C SER A 13 2.54 -12.92 13.06
N PRO A 14 1.94 -14.13 13.10
CA PRO A 14 2.15 -15.13 12.05
C PRO A 14 1.71 -14.61 10.68
N TYR A 15 2.33 -15.11 9.61
CA TYR A 15 1.85 -14.86 8.27
C TYR A 15 0.43 -15.40 8.11
N GLN A 16 -0.49 -14.53 7.72
CA GLN A 16 -1.86 -14.89 7.44
C GLN A 16 -2.45 -13.94 6.40
N GLU A 17 -2.87 -14.49 5.26
CA GLU A 17 -3.66 -13.76 4.28
C GLU A 17 -5.02 -13.43 4.88
N ARG A 18 -5.21 -12.16 5.23
CA ARG A 18 -6.41 -11.69 5.92
C ARG A 18 -6.73 -10.25 5.55
N THR A 19 -8.01 -9.94 5.54
CA THR A 19 -8.53 -8.57 5.53
C THR A 19 -9.53 -8.40 6.68
N ASP A 20 -9.67 -7.17 7.16
CA ASP A 20 -10.64 -6.77 8.16
C ASP A 20 -11.24 -5.41 7.76
N GLY A 21 -12.52 -5.18 8.10
CA GLY A 21 -13.22 -3.94 7.73
C GLY A 21 -12.60 -2.67 8.34
N SER A 22 -11.85 -2.79 9.43
CA SER A 22 -11.16 -1.67 10.07
C SER A 22 -9.86 -1.25 9.37
N TYR A 23 -9.23 -2.14 8.59
CA TYR A 23 -7.89 -1.89 8.03
C TYR A 23 -7.84 -0.68 7.12
N ALA A 24 -8.88 -0.47 6.30
CA ALA A 24 -8.94 0.70 5.43
C ALA A 24 -8.99 2.01 6.24
N ASN A 25 -9.75 2.04 7.34
CA ASN A 25 -9.86 3.22 8.19
C ASN A 25 -8.57 3.47 8.95
N THR A 26 -7.99 2.43 9.57
CA THR A 26 -6.71 2.56 10.28
C THR A 26 -5.59 2.99 9.34
N ALA A 27 -5.53 2.45 8.12
CA ALA A 27 -4.57 2.87 7.11
C ALA A 27 -4.83 4.33 6.68
N ALA A 28 -6.08 4.73 6.43
CA ALA A 28 -6.41 6.11 6.07
C ALA A 28 -6.02 7.13 7.16
N GLU A 29 -6.10 6.76 8.44
CA GLU A 29 -5.73 7.62 9.57
C GLU A 29 -4.22 7.71 9.79
N THR A 30 -3.46 6.69 9.40
CA THR A 30 -2.03 6.56 9.75
C THR A 30 -1.09 6.72 8.56
N PHE A 31 -1.58 6.53 7.34
CA PHE A 31 -0.77 6.63 6.14
C PHE A 31 -0.59 8.09 5.75
N THR A 32 0.58 8.41 5.23
CA THR A 32 0.88 9.70 4.63
C THR A 32 1.21 9.52 3.17
N THR A 33 0.87 10.51 2.36
CA THR A 33 1.17 10.56 0.93
C THR A 33 2.14 11.69 0.64
N ALA A 34 3.10 11.42 -0.24
CA ALA A 34 4.00 12.42 -0.77
C ALA A 34 4.11 12.25 -2.28
N GLU A 35 3.89 13.33 -3.03
CA GLU A 35 4.13 13.32 -4.47
C GLU A 35 5.63 13.32 -4.74
N ALA A 36 6.11 12.32 -5.47
CA ALA A 36 7.50 12.24 -5.87
C ALA A 36 7.72 13.11 -7.12
N ARG A 37 7.25 12.64 -8.30
CA ARG A 37 7.25 13.35 -9.60
C ARG A 37 6.27 12.68 -10.57
N HIS A 38 5.71 13.43 -11.54
CA HIS A 38 4.99 12.90 -12.72
C HIS A 38 3.91 11.83 -12.42
N GLY A 39 3.02 12.06 -11.45
CA GLY A 39 1.96 11.11 -11.11
C GLY A 39 2.42 9.89 -10.30
N ILE A 40 3.66 9.92 -9.77
CA ILE A 40 4.15 8.96 -8.79
C ILE A 40 3.86 9.48 -7.39
N VAL A 41 3.12 8.70 -6.61
CA VAL A 41 2.84 8.98 -5.20
C VAL A 41 3.47 7.93 -4.32
N LEU A 42 4.27 8.41 -3.38
CA LEU A 42 4.80 7.61 -2.29
C LEU A 42 3.77 7.58 -1.18
N VAL A 43 3.38 6.38 -0.76
CA VAL A 43 2.49 6.15 0.36
C VAL A 43 3.29 5.46 1.46
N THR A 44 3.32 6.04 2.65
CA THR A 44 4.06 5.49 3.80
C THR A 44 3.17 5.36 5.01
N GLY A 45 3.35 4.30 5.78
CA GLY A 45 2.65 4.13 7.06
C GLY A 45 2.72 2.70 7.60
N PRO A 46 2.24 2.49 8.83
CA PRO A 46 2.34 1.20 9.52
C PRO A 46 1.23 0.24 9.09
N CYS A 47 1.56 -1.03 8.85
CA CYS A 47 0.56 -2.07 8.62
C CYS A 47 -0.51 -2.07 9.73
N PRO A 48 -1.81 -2.05 9.42
CA PRO A 48 -2.86 -2.04 10.44
C PRO A 48 -2.91 -3.33 11.29
N GLN A 49 -2.28 -4.41 10.81
CA GLN A 49 -2.18 -5.69 11.53
C GLN A 49 -0.89 -5.79 12.36
N CYS A 50 0.29 -5.75 11.73
CA CYS A 50 1.56 -5.98 12.44
C CYS A 50 2.29 -4.69 12.86
N ARG A 51 1.77 -3.52 12.49
CA ARG A 51 2.36 -2.19 12.75
C ARG A 51 3.74 -1.94 12.14
N GLY A 52 4.26 -2.89 11.36
CA GLY A 52 5.50 -2.71 10.61
C GLY A 52 5.34 -1.61 9.57
N GLU A 53 6.30 -0.69 9.53
CA GLU A 53 6.34 0.39 8.54
C GLU A 53 6.42 -0.15 7.12
N MET A 54 5.69 0.50 6.24
CA MET A 54 5.57 0.16 4.83
C MET A 54 5.81 1.40 3.98
N GLU A 55 6.42 1.18 2.81
CA GLU A 55 6.58 2.17 1.76
C GLU A 55 6.04 1.57 0.46
N ILE A 56 5.09 2.26 -0.16
CA ILE A 56 4.39 1.80 -1.36
C ILE A 56 4.43 2.91 -2.40
N VAL A 57 4.89 2.57 -3.60
CA VAL A 57 4.91 3.48 -4.74
C VAL A 57 3.65 3.22 -5.58
N LEU A 58 2.78 4.23 -5.67
CA LEU A 58 1.65 4.25 -6.57
C LEU A 58 2.01 5.02 -7.84
N VAL A 59 1.72 4.43 -8.99
CA VAL A 59 1.87 5.07 -10.30
C VAL A 59 0.47 5.36 -10.83
N ASN A 60 0.11 6.65 -10.93
CA ASN A 60 -1.24 7.07 -11.32
C ASN A 60 -1.37 7.33 -12.83
N THR A 61 -0.25 7.44 -13.55
CA THR A 61 -0.20 7.64 -15.00
C THR A 61 0.51 6.46 -15.66
N VAL A 62 -0.26 5.61 -16.34
CA VAL A 62 0.30 4.71 -17.34
C VAL A 62 0.41 5.54 -18.62
N PHE A 63 1.61 5.99 -18.97
CA PHE A 63 1.84 6.54 -20.32
C PHE A 63 1.71 5.39 -21.33
N ALA A 64 0.48 5.10 -21.76
CA ALA A 64 0.28 4.44 -23.04
C ALA A 64 0.76 5.45 -24.10
N GLY A 65 1.81 5.09 -24.83
CA GLY A 65 2.31 5.94 -25.91
C GLY A 65 1.17 6.29 -26.86
N ARG A 66 0.96 7.59 -27.08
CA ARG A 66 0.18 8.21 -28.17
C ARG A 66 -0.95 7.34 -28.74
N ASP A 67 -2.12 7.46 -28.14
CA ASP A 67 -3.36 7.40 -28.88
C ASP A 67 -4.20 8.61 -28.45
N ASP A 68 -4.44 9.54 -29.37
CA ASP A 68 -5.33 10.70 -29.23
C ASP A 68 -6.82 10.25 -29.16
N GLY A 69 -7.12 9.25 -28.33
CA GLY A 69 -8.43 8.65 -28.16
C GLY A 69 -8.91 8.71 -26.71
N PRO A 70 -10.23 8.70 -26.46
CA PRO A 70 -10.76 8.60 -25.09
C PRO A 70 -10.23 7.32 -24.44
N ALA A 71 -9.73 7.44 -23.21
CA ALA A 71 -9.29 6.29 -22.43
C ALA A 71 -10.41 5.22 -22.38
N PRO A 72 -10.09 3.93 -22.57
CA PRO A 72 -11.11 2.88 -22.49
C PRO A 72 -11.74 2.90 -21.09
N PRO A 73 -13.07 2.76 -20.97
CA PRO A 73 -13.72 2.69 -19.68
C PRO A 73 -13.20 1.48 -18.90
N PRO A 74 -13.14 1.56 -17.56
CA PRO A 74 -12.72 0.43 -16.73
C PRO A 74 -13.58 -0.81 -17.04
N PRO A 75 -12.99 -2.02 -17.11
CA PRO A 75 -13.64 -3.24 -17.59
C PRO A 75 -14.80 -3.74 -16.71
N ASP A 76 -15.09 -3.06 -15.62
CA ASP A 76 -15.98 -3.45 -14.56
C ASP A 76 -16.63 -2.17 -13.99
N GLY A 77 -17.86 -1.88 -14.41
CA GLY A 77 -18.59 -0.63 -14.19
C GLY A 77 -18.90 -0.20 -12.74
N SER A 78 -18.04 -0.50 -11.76
CA SER A 78 -18.09 0.11 -10.43
C SER A 78 -16.75 0.16 -9.68
N SER A 79 -15.60 0.19 -10.37
CA SER A 79 -14.33 0.41 -9.69
C SER A 79 -13.96 1.88 -9.82
N ASP A 80 -14.17 2.65 -8.73
CA ASP A 80 -13.60 4.00 -8.62
C ASP A 80 -12.10 3.91 -8.96
N PRO A 81 -11.62 4.62 -10.00
CA PRO A 81 -10.23 4.57 -10.42
C PRO A 81 -9.26 5.08 -9.34
N SER A 82 -9.71 5.62 -8.20
CA SER A 82 -8.88 5.88 -7.02
C SER A 82 -8.82 4.75 -5.98
N SER A 83 -9.62 3.69 -6.12
CA SER A 83 -9.54 2.51 -5.26
C SER A 83 -8.28 1.69 -5.57
N ARG A 84 -7.47 1.41 -4.55
CA ARG A 84 -6.20 0.68 -4.66
C ARG A 84 -6.19 -0.48 -3.66
N LEU A 85 -5.67 -1.63 -4.10
CA LEU A 85 -5.40 -2.76 -3.20
C LEU A 85 -4.03 -2.58 -2.57
N PHE A 86 -4.01 -2.61 -1.24
CA PHE A 86 -2.81 -2.59 -0.43
C PHE A 86 -2.59 -3.99 0.17
N ILE A 87 -1.33 -4.40 0.23
CA ILE A 87 -0.87 -5.59 0.93
C ILE A 87 0.28 -5.19 1.83
N CYS A 88 0.40 -5.82 3.00
CA CYS A 88 1.51 -5.60 3.90
C CYS A 88 2.83 -5.95 3.22
N THR A 89 3.74 -4.97 3.12
CA THR A 89 5.08 -5.11 2.53
C THR A 89 6.19 -4.84 3.56
N CYS A 90 5.88 -4.88 4.86
CA CYS A 90 6.89 -4.60 5.87
C CYS A 90 8.04 -5.63 5.80
N PRO A 91 9.29 -5.20 6.05
CA PRO A 91 10.47 -6.05 5.88
C PRO A 91 10.70 -7.01 7.06
N LEU A 92 9.78 -7.04 8.03
CA LEU A 92 9.97 -7.69 9.32
C LEU A 92 9.57 -9.18 9.24
N GLU A 93 10.13 -9.99 10.13
CA GLU A 93 9.91 -11.44 10.11
C GLU A 93 8.52 -11.83 10.62
N HIS A 94 7.91 -12.82 9.96
CA HIS A 94 6.60 -13.38 10.29
C HIS A 94 6.65 -14.90 10.21
N ALA A 95 6.24 -15.57 11.28
CA ALA A 95 6.25 -17.03 11.34
C ALA A 95 5.34 -17.64 10.26
N GLY A 96 5.84 -18.63 9.52
CA GLY A 96 5.08 -19.31 8.47
C GLY A 96 4.94 -18.54 7.15
N ARG A 97 5.69 -17.44 6.96
CA ARG A 97 5.71 -16.69 5.70
C ARG A 97 6.27 -17.57 4.56
N PRO A 98 5.53 -17.73 3.43
CA PRO A 98 6.03 -18.46 2.27
C PRO A 98 7.31 -17.85 1.68
N GLU A 99 8.11 -18.68 1.02
CA GLU A 99 9.30 -18.22 0.30
C GLU A 99 8.91 -17.22 -0.80
N GLY A 100 9.66 -16.11 -0.89
CA GLY A 100 9.41 -15.04 -1.87
C GLY A 100 8.33 -14.02 -1.48
N TYR A 101 7.66 -14.19 -0.34
CA TYR A 101 6.65 -13.26 0.15
C TYR A 101 7.25 -12.26 1.15
N SER A 102 6.60 -11.09 1.27
CA SER A 102 6.95 -10.04 2.23
C SER A 102 5.75 -9.71 3.12
N GLY A 103 6.01 -9.11 4.29
CA GLY A 103 4.98 -8.71 5.25
C GLY A 103 4.22 -9.86 5.93
N CYS A 104 3.15 -9.49 6.63
CA CYS A 104 2.33 -10.42 7.44
C CYS A 104 1.17 -11.07 6.68
N GLY A 105 0.97 -10.74 5.40
CA GLY A 105 -0.16 -11.22 4.59
C GLY A 105 -1.45 -10.40 4.71
N ALA A 106 -1.51 -9.39 5.59
CA ALA A 106 -2.68 -8.50 5.66
C ALA A 106 -2.88 -7.71 4.36
N TYR A 107 -4.13 -7.58 3.90
CA TYR A 107 -4.50 -6.81 2.71
C TYR A 107 -5.80 -6.03 2.90
N TRP A 108 -5.96 -4.90 2.21
CA TRP A 108 -7.16 -4.06 2.26
C TRP A 108 -7.29 -3.21 0.99
N LYS A 109 -8.49 -2.72 0.71
CA LYS A 109 -8.73 -1.72 -0.34
C LYS A 109 -9.00 -0.38 0.30
N MET A 110 -8.42 0.68 -0.24
CA MET A 110 -8.75 2.05 0.16
C MET A 110 -8.65 3.01 -1.03
N ILE A 111 -9.34 4.13 -0.92
CA ILE A 111 -9.25 5.23 -1.88
C ILE A 111 -8.01 6.04 -1.54
N VAL A 112 -7.20 6.36 -2.56
CA VAL A 112 -6.10 7.31 -2.43
C VAL A 112 -6.39 8.47 -3.35
N GLU A 113 -6.61 9.64 -2.76
CA GLU A 113 -6.72 10.88 -3.51
C GLU A 113 -5.33 11.31 -3.97
N VAL A 114 -5.22 11.55 -5.26
CA VAL A 114 -4.00 11.98 -5.94
C VAL A 114 -4.34 13.30 -6.57
N ALA A 115 -3.61 14.37 -6.23
CA ALA A 115 -3.83 15.65 -6.89
C ALA A 115 -3.48 15.48 -8.38
N ALA A 116 -4.35 15.97 -9.24
CA ALA A 116 -4.22 15.88 -10.70
C ALA A 116 -3.21 16.92 -11.23
#